data_AF-A0A2G6IRN6-F1
#
_entry.id   AF-A0A2G6IRN6-F1
#
_cell.length_a   1.000
_cell.length_b   1.000
_cell.length_c   1.000
_cell.angle_alpha   90.00
_cell.angle_beta   90.00
_cell.angle_gamma   90.00
#
_symmetry.space_group_name_H-M   'P 1'
#
loop_
_entity.id
_entity.type
_entity.pdbx_description
1 polymer ?
#
loop_
_entity_poly.entity_id
_entity_poly.type
_entity_poly.pdbx_seq_one_letter_code
_entity_poly.pdbx_strand_id
1 'polypeptide(L)'
;MVRNAMIGFQAIFNNAFKEVDPMWKMIAEEVNSTTSLETYEWLGQIPGMREWIGERYIHRLEEHAYMLKNKKYESTIAVSRDAVADNKLGTYSMAFKGLGEACATHPDELVFSTLAAGFDNVCFDGQNFFDTDHPVVIDGEETSVSNMQDGAGPSWFLLCTSKALNPIFYQNREDPELVSQEDAKSSHHVFMQDELLYGARSRGVAGYSYWQLAFGSKAPLTAENFKAARTAMSSLVGDQGRPLGIVPNLLVVPPALEDDADEIVKVKRTDGGKDNTNFGKAEVLMTPWLAAA
;
A
#
# COMPACT_ATOMS: atom_id res chain seq x y z
N MET A 1 20.05 -33.62 -14.43
CA MET A 1 20.14 -33.30 -12.99
C MET A 1 19.93 -31.81 -12.75
N VAL A 2 20.75 -30.92 -13.31
CA VAL A 2 20.60 -29.44 -13.17
C VAL A 2 19.20 -28.93 -13.54
N ARG A 3 18.66 -29.30 -14.71
CA ARG A 3 17.27 -28.95 -15.10
C ARG A 3 16.17 -29.45 -14.13
N ASN A 4 16.41 -30.53 -13.38
CA ASN A 4 15.45 -31.02 -12.38
C ASN A 4 15.53 -30.22 -11.08
N ALA A 5 16.68 -29.61 -10.78
CA ALA A 5 16.84 -28.71 -9.63
C ALA A 5 16.03 -27.43 -9.81
N MET A 6 16.09 -26.80 -11.00
CA MET A 6 15.26 -25.63 -11.32
C MET A 6 13.78 -25.90 -11.11
N ILE A 7 13.27 -27.01 -11.65
CA ILE A 7 11.85 -27.37 -11.53
C ILE A 7 11.44 -27.51 -10.05
N GLY A 8 12.29 -28.14 -9.24
CA GLY A 8 12.05 -28.29 -7.80
C GLY A 8 12.04 -26.95 -7.06
N PHE A 9 13.05 -26.10 -7.29
CA PHE A 9 13.14 -24.79 -6.66
C PHE A 9 12.03 -23.84 -7.11
N GLN A 10 11.68 -23.86 -8.40
CA GLN A 10 10.58 -23.06 -8.95
C GLN A 10 9.23 -23.48 -8.35
N ALA A 11 9.00 -24.79 -8.13
CA ALA A 11 7.80 -25.25 -7.44
C ALA A 11 7.74 -24.74 -5.99
N ILE A 12 8.85 -24.82 -5.25
CA ILE A 12 8.93 -24.32 -3.86
C ILE A 12 8.67 -22.81 -3.81
N PHE A 13 9.35 -22.04 -4.67
CA PHE A 13 9.18 -20.59 -4.79
C PHE A 13 7.72 -20.23 -5.10
N ASN A 14 7.13 -20.84 -6.13
CA ASN A 14 5.77 -20.53 -6.57
C ASN A 14 4.71 -20.90 -5.52
N ASN A 15 4.93 -21.98 -4.77
CA ASN A 15 4.02 -22.36 -3.69
C ASN A 15 4.10 -21.35 -2.55
N ALA A 16 5.31 -21.03 -2.11
CA ALA A 16 5.55 -20.03 -1.07
C ALA A 16 4.96 -18.65 -1.45
N PHE A 17 5.19 -18.22 -2.69
CA PHE A 17 4.64 -16.96 -3.21
C PHE A 17 3.11 -16.91 -3.18
N LYS A 18 2.44 -18.03 -3.48
CA LYS A 18 0.96 -18.12 -3.50
C LYS A 18 0.33 -18.31 -2.13
N GLU A 19 1.07 -18.86 -1.17
CA GLU A 19 0.58 -19.11 0.20
C GLU A 19 0.54 -17.84 1.04
N VAL A 20 1.27 -16.78 0.65
CA VAL A 20 1.20 -15.47 1.28
C VAL A 20 -0.12 -14.79 0.89
N ASP A 21 -0.87 -14.34 1.89
CA ASP A 21 -2.00 -13.43 1.74
C ASP A 21 -1.54 -12.00 2.09
N PRO A 22 -1.18 -11.17 1.09
CA PRO A 22 -0.57 -9.88 1.35
C PRO A 22 -1.62 -8.84 1.77
N MET A 23 -1.25 -8.01 2.74
CA MET A 23 -2.17 -7.09 3.41
C MET A 23 -2.44 -5.81 2.63
N TRP A 24 -1.54 -5.40 1.72
CA TRP A 24 -1.60 -4.13 0.99
C TRP A 24 -2.88 -3.97 0.18
N LYS A 25 -3.47 -5.08 -0.29
CA LYS A 25 -4.72 -5.09 -1.05
C LYS A 25 -5.91 -4.57 -0.24
N MET A 26 -5.81 -4.54 1.08
CA MET A 26 -6.83 -3.94 1.94
C MET A 26 -6.81 -2.41 1.92
N ILE A 27 -5.69 -1.78 1.54
CA ILE A 27 -5.51 -0.32 1.62
C ILE A 27 -5.08 0.34 0.32
N ALA A 28 -4.77 -0.45 -0.70
CA ALA A 28 -4.28 0.04 -1.98
C ALA A 28 -4.98 -0.64 -3.15
N GLU A 29 -5.13 0.11 -4.24
CA GLU A 29 -5.63 -0.40 -5.53
C GLU A 29 -4.46 -0.79 -6.43
N GLU A 30 -4.54 -1.92 -7.13
CA GLU A 30 -3.51 -2.31 -8.09
C GLU A 30 -3.74 -1.63 -9.44
N VAL A 31 -2.71 -0.97 -9.97
CA VAL A 31 -2.76 -0.36 -11.30
C VAL A 31 -1.65 -0.93 -12.16
N ASN A 32 -2.01 -1.46 -13.34
CA ASN A 32 -1.03 -1.95 -14.30
C ASN A 32 -0.27 -0.80 -14.95
N SER A 33 1.06 -0.88 -14.92
CA SER A 33 1.95 0.03 -15.64
C SER A 33 2.48 -0.60 -16.93
N THR A 34 2.59 0.21 -17.97
CA THR A 34 3.12 -0.22 -19.27
C THR A 34 4.44 0.47 -19.61
N THR A 35 4.71 1.64 -19.01
CA THR A 35 5.88 2.48 -19.29
C THR A 35 6.85 2.53 -18.10
N SER A 36 7.91 3.35 -18.18
CA SER A 36 8.82 3.57 -17.05
C SER A 36 8.31 4.62 -16.05
N LEU A 37 7.34 5.43 -16.47
CA LEU A 37 6.87 6.63 -15.79
C LEU A 37 5.41 6.81 -16.17
N GLU A 38 4.50 6.56 -15.24
CA GLU A 38 3.08 6.81 -15.48
C GLU A 38 2.70 8.20 -14.98
N THR A 39 1.84 8.86 -15.74
CA THR A 39 1.26 10.16 -15.38
C THR A 39 -0.22 9.96 -15.09
N TYR A 40 -0.68 10.39 -13.91
CA TYR A 40 -2.05 10.23 -13.45
C TYR A 40 -2.84 11.54 -13.58
N GLU A 41 -3.11 11.97 -14.82
CA GLU A 41 -3.77 13.25 -15.13
C GLU A 41 -5.22 13.35 -14.64
N TRP A 42 -5.85 12.23 -14.28
CA TRP A 42 -7.23 12.19 -13.77
C TRP A 42 -7.33 12.53 -12.28
N LEU A 43 -6.21 12.59 -11.54
CA LEU A 43 -6.20 13.00 -10.15
C LEU A 43 -6.33 14.52 -10.08
N GLY A 44 -7.50 15.00 -9.65
CA GLY A 44 -7.77 16.44 -9.56
C GLY A 44 -9.17 16.76 -9.03
N GLN A 45 -10.18 15.97 -9.40
CA GLN A 45 -11.54 16.09 -8.85
C GLN A 45 -12.26 14.74 -8.87
N ILE A 46 -13.05 14.44 -7.83
CA ILE A 46 -13.99 13.30 -7.83
C ILE A 46 -15.32 13.80 -8.42
N PRO A 47 -15.65 13.52 -9.70
CA PRO A 47 -16.90 13.99 -10.30
C PRO A 47 -18.10 13.30 -9.64
N GLY A 48 -19.10 14.08 -9.25
CA GLY A 48 -20.35 13.58 -8.68
C GLY A 48 -21.51 13.63 -9.69
N MET A 49 -22.49 12.72 -9.55
CA MET A 49 -23.70 12.73 -10.37
C MET A 49 -24.62 13.89 -9.98
N ARG A 50 -25.12 14.67 -10.94
CA ARG A 50 -26.11 15.74 -10.70
C ARG A 50 -27.43 15.44 -11.40
N GLU A 51 -28.51 16.08 -10.96
CA GLU A 51 -29.78 16.02 -11.68
C GLU A 51 -29.60 16.59 -13.09
N TRP A 52 -30.16 15.90 -14.09
CA TRP A 52 -30.05 16.31 -15.49
C TRP A 52 -31.04 17.45 -15.77
N ILE A 53 -30.56 18.69 -15.66
CA ILE A 53 -31.32 19.89 -16.02
C ILE A 53 -30.50 20.66 -17.07
N GLY A 54 -31.06 20.82 -18.28
CA GLY A 54 -30.40 21.49 -19.40
C GLY A 54 -29.36 20.62 -20.13
N GLU A 55 -28.36 21.28 -20.74
CA GLU A 55 -27.24 20.60 -21.39
C GLU A 55 -26.31 19.91 -20.38
N ARG A 56 -25.54 18.92 -20.84
CA ARG A 56 -24.54 18.25 -20.01
C ARG A 56 -23.53 19.27 -19.50
N TYR A 57 -23.33 19.30 -18.19
CA TYR A 57 -22.15 19.95 -17.63
C TYR A 57 -20.97 19.00 -17.74
N ILE A 58 -19.95 19.46 -18.45
CA ILE A 58 -18.74 18.69 -18.68
C ILE A 58 -17.78 19.06 -17.54
N HIS A 59 -17.56 18.11 -16.63
CA HIS A 59 -16.44 18.20 -15.69
C HIS A 59 -15.15 18.17 -16.50
N ARG A 60 -14.42 19.29 -16.50
CA ARG A 60 -13.08 19.34 -17.08
C ARG A 60 -12.14 18.88 -15.98
N LEU A 61 -11.54 17.71 -16.15
CA LEU A 61 -10.48 17.25 -15.27
C LEU A 61 -9.31 18.21 -15.45
N GLU A 62 -8.88 18.88 -14.37
CA GLU A 62 -7.65 19.66 -14.39
C GLU A 62 -6.48 18.67 -14.37
N GLU A 63 -5.59 18.78 -15.37
CA GLU A 63 -4.45 17.88 -15.54
C GLU A 63 -3.35 18.23 -14.52
N HIS A 64 -3.46 17.71 -13.30
CA HIS A 64 -2.34 17.66 -12.38
C HIS A 64 -1.53 16.40 -12.69
N ALA A 65 -0.36 16.58 -13.32
CA ALA A 65 0.52 15.47 -13.65
C ALA A 65 1.20 14.92 -12.39
N TYR A 66 0.52 14.03 -11.66
CA TYR A 66 1.18 13.21 -10.64
C TYR A 66 1.95 12.10 -11.34
N MET A 67 3.27 12.10 -11.19
CA MET A 67 4.17 11.24 -11.97
C MET A 67 4.86 10.22 -11.07
N LEU A 68 4.73 8.94 -11.40
CA LEU A 68 5.36 7.86 -10.64
C LEU A 68 6.29 7.02 -11.49
N LYS A 69 7.54 6.97 -11.05
CA LYS A 69 8.60 6.20 -11.68
C LYS A 69 8.67 4.81 -11.07
N ASN A 70 8.51 3.80 -11.92
CA ASN A 70 8.71 2.41 -11.53
C ASN A 70 10.12 2.19 -10.96
N LYS A 71 10.20 1.56 -9.79
CA LYS A 71 11.45 1.12 -9.19
C LYS A 71 11.71 -0.34 -9.55
N LYS A 72 12.98 -0.76 -9.45
CA LYS A 72 13.42 -2.13 -9.72
C LYS A 72 13.87 -2.76 -8.43
N TYR A 73 13.47 -4.00 -8.21
CA TYR A 73 13.85 -4.79 -7.05
C TYR A 73 14.33 -6.17 -7.53
N GLU A 74 15.26 -6.76 -6.80
CA GLU A 74 15.78 -8.09 -7.08
C GLU A 74 16.25 -8.79 -5.81
N SER A 75 16.25 -10.12 -5.86
CA SER A 75 16.94 -10.96 -4.89
C SER A 75 17.43 -12.24 -5.59
N THR A 76 18.68 -12.61 -5.33
CA THR A 76 19.37 -13.70 -6.02
C THR A 76 20.04 -14.66 -5.04
N ILE A 77 19.81 -15.96 -5.23
CA ILE A 77 20.42 -17.05 -4.48
C ILE A 77 21.45 -17.75 -5.37
N ALA A 78 22.68 -17.90 -4.86
CA ALA A 78 23.70 -18.75 -5.45
C ALA A 78 23.69 -20.14 -4.80
N VAL A 79 23.72 -21.20 -5.61
CA VAL A 79 23.77 -22.58 -5.17
C VAL A 79 25.00 -23.27 -5.77
N SER A 80 25.83 -23.90 -4.95
CA SER A 80 27.00 -24.65 -5.42
C SER A 80 26.60 -25.71 -6.45
N ARG A 81 27.36 -25.79 -7.54
CA ARG A 81 27.12 -26.79 -8.59
C ARG A 81 27.35 -28.21 -8.10
N ASP A 82 28.32 -28.42 -7.21
CA ASP A 82 28.56 -29.71 -6.55
C ASP A 82 27.35 -30.13 -5.70
N ALA A 83 26.72 -29.20 -4.97
CA ALA A 83 25.54 -29.51 -4.18
C ALA A 83 24.35 -29.99 -5.06
N VAL A 84 24.21 -29.43 -6.26
CA VAL A 84 23.21 -29.88 -7.23
C VAL A 84 23.60 -31.22 -7.86
N ALA A 85 24.88 -31.44 -8.17
CA ALA A 85 25.38 -32.71 -8.67
C ALA A 85 25.20 -33.86 -7.66
N ASP A 86 25.37 -33.56 -6.38
CA ASP A 86 25.18 -34.46 -5.24
C ASP A 86 23.70 -34.63 -4.82
N ASN A 87 22.76 -34.00 -5.52
CA ASN A 87 21.32 -34.04 -5.22
C ASN A 87 20.94 -33.55 -3.79
N LYS A 88 21.67 -32.55 -3.26
CA LYS A 88 21.43 -31.94 -1.93
C LYS A 88 20.40 -30.79 -1.97
N LEU A 89 19.41 -30.89 -2.85
CA LEU A 89 18.43 -29.81 -3.10
C LEU A 89 17.60 -29.46 -1.86
N GLY A 90 17.27 -30.46 -1.03
CA GLY A 90 16.48 -30.27 0.19
C GLY A 90 17.11 -29.29 1.19
N THR A 91 18.44 -29.11 1.15
CA THR A 91 19.15 -28.15 2.01
C THR A 91 18.81 -26.69 1.65
N TYR A 92 18.45 -26.42 0.40
CA TYR A 92 18.15 -25.06 -0.09
C TYR A 92 16.66 -24.74 -0.11
N SER A 93 15.77 -25.72 0.16
CA SER A 93 14.32 -25.52 0.11
C SER A 93 13.84 -24.33 0.93
N MET A 94 14.38 -24.12 2.13
CA MET A 94 14.01 -22.99 2.98
C MET A 94 14.41 -21.64 2.38
N ALA A 95 15.53 -21.59 1.64
CA ALA A 95 15.97 -20.36 0.99
C ALA A 95 15.03 -19.97 -0.16
N PHE A 96 14.61 -20.93 -0.98
CA PHE A 96 13.65 -20.68 -2.07
C PHE A 96 12.23 -20.39 -1.55
N LYS A 97 11.84 -21.01 -0.43
CA LYS A 97 10.59 -20.68 0.27
C LYS A 97 10.62 -19.23 0.75
N GLY A 98 11.68 -18.83 1.45
CA GLY A 98 11.86 -17.47 1.92
C GLY A 98 11.94 -16.44 0.79
N LEU A 99 12.56 -16.78 -0.34
CA LEU A 99 12.58 -15.92 -1.53
C LEU A 99 11.18 -15.73 -2.12
N GLY A 100 10.37 -16.79 -2.18
CA GLY A 100 8.97 -16.71 -2.61
C GLY A 100 8.12 -15.85 -1.68
N GLU A 101 8.25 -16.06 -0.37
CA GLU A 101 7.58 -15.25 0.65
C GLU A 101 7.97 -13.77 0.54
N ALA A 102 9.27 -13.46 0.50
CA ALA A 102 9.76 -12.09 0.37
C ALA A 102 9.26 -11.40 -0.90
N CYS A 103 9.23 -12.10 -2.03
CA CYS A 103 8.69 -11.57 -3.27
C CYS A 103 7.18 -11.26 -3.16
N ALA A 104 6.42 -12.10 -2.45
CA ALA A 104 4.98 -11.92 -2.28
C ALA A 104 4.62 -10.81 -1.27
N THR A 105 5.43 -10.63 -0.22
CA THR A 105 5.23 -9.58 0.80
C THR A 105 5.83 -8.24 0.41
N HIS A 106 6.71 -8.17 -0.59
CA HIS A 106 7.37 -6.90 -0.95
C HIS A 106 6.40 -5.76 -1.30
N PRO A 107 5.24 -5.99 -1.96
CA PRO A 107 4.25 -4.93 -2.13
C PRO A 107 3.66 -4.41 -0.80
N ASP A 108 3.60 -5.22 0.27
CA ASP A 108 3.26 -4.74 1.62
C ASP A 108 4.26 -3.70 2.11
N GLU A 109 5.56 -4.02 2.02
CA GLU A 109 6.63 -3.09 2.39
C GLU A 109 6.49 -1.77 1.66
N LEU A 110 6.27 -1.81 0.33
CA LEU A 110 6.15 -0.61 -0.48
C LEU A 110 4.91 0.22 -0.12
N VAL A 111 3.76 -0.43 0.04
CA VAL A 111 2.48 0.25 0.30
C VAL A 111 2.44 0.84 1.70
N PHE A 112 2.81 0.09 2.74
CA PHE A 112 2.78 0.60 4.12
C PHE A 112 3.88 1.62 4.39
N SER A 113 5.07 1.48 3.78
CA SER A 113 6.11 2.53 3.86
C SER A 113 5.67 3.81 3.15
N THR A 114 4.96 3.71 2.03
CA THR A 114 4.39 4.86 1.33
C THR A 114 3.30 5.54 2.18
N LEU A 115 2.42 4.77 2.80
CA LEU A 115 1.43 5.31 3.75
C LEU A 115 2.11 6.07 4.89
N ALA A 116 3.09 5.46 5.55
CA ALA A 116 3.84 6.08 6.65
C ALA A 116 4.54 7.39 6.23
N ALA A 117 5.14 7.41 5.05
CA ALA A 117 5.83 8.57 4.51
C ALA A 117 4.89 9.67 3.98
N GLY A 118 3.57 9.49 4.08
CA GLY A 118 2.57 10.46 3.59
C GLY A 118 2.64 11.82 4.29
N PHE A 119 3.19 11.89 5.50
CA PHE A 119 3.42 13.17 6.20
C PHE A 119 4.53 14.01 5.57
N ASP A 120 5.43 13.39 4.80
CA ASP A 120 6.65 14.01 4.27
C ASP A 120 6.70 14.04 2.74
N ASN A 121 5.85 13.26 2.07
CA ASN A 121 5.83 13.12 0.62
C ASN A 121 4.58 13.75 0.01
N VAL A 122 4.83 14.47 -1.07
CA VAL A 122 3.81 15.19 -1.85
C VAL A 122 2.89 14.23 -2.63
N CYS A 123 1.59 14.55 -2.65
CA CYS A 123 0.58 13.90 -3.47
C CYS A 123 0.22 14.77 -4.70
N PHE A 124 -0.86 14.44 -5.40
CA PHE A 124 -1.17 15.03 -6.72
C PHE A 124 -1.46 16.54 -6.69
N ASP A 125 -1.87 17.09 -5.55
CA ASP A 125 -2.21 18.51 -5.39
C ASP A 125 -1.01 19.39 -4.98
N GLY A 126 0.18 18.81 -4.82
CA GLY A 126 1.39 19.53 -4.44
C GLY A 126 1.63 19.64 -2.93
N GLN A 127 0.66 19.23 -2.10
CA GLN A 127 0.80 19.13 -0.64
C GLN A 127 1.26 17.73 -0.23
N ASN A 128 1.77 17.57 0.99
CA ASN A 128 2.04 16.25 1.54
C ASN A 128 0.73 15.44 1.60
N PHE A 129 0.79 14.11 1.49
CA PHE A 129 -0.43 13.30 1.50
C PHE A 129 -1.23 13.41 2.81
N PHE A 130 -0.53 13.66 3.92
CA PHE A 130 -1.10 14.04 5.20
C PHE A 130 -0.67 15.46 5.54
N ASP A 131 -1.55 16.42 5.32
CA ASP A 131 -1.24 17.85 5.40
C ASP A 131 -2.43 18.62 6.00
N THR A 132 -2.13 19.80 6.56
CA THR A 132 -3.13 20.73 7.06
C THR A 132 -3.75 21.58 5.95
N ASP A 133 -3.10 21.64 4.78
CA ASP A 133 -3.34 22.70 3.80
C ASP A 133 -3.69 22.23 2.38
N HIS A 134 -4.50 21.18 2.25
CA HIS A 134 -4.98 20.76 0.93
C HIS A 134 -5.92 21.82 0.31
N PRO A 135 -5.63 22.32 -0.90
CA PRO A 135 -6.49 23.30 -1.56
C PRO A 135 -7.76 22.65 -2.12
N VAL A 136 -8.93 23.17 -1.74
CA VAL A 136 -10.24 22.76 -2.26
C VAL A 136 -11.02 23.98 -2.70
N VAL A 137 -11.55 23.95 -3.93
CA VAL A 137 -12.44 25.02 -4.42
C VAL A 137 -13.88 24.74 -4.02
N ILE A 138 -14.48 25.65 -3.27
CA ILE A 138 -15.88 25.62 -2.83
C ILE A 138 -16.54 26.91 -3.33
N ASP A 139 -17.57 26.79 -4.16
CA ASP A 139 -18.31 27.93 -4.73
C ASP A 139 -17.42 28.97 -5.44
N GLY A 140 -16.29 28.52 -6.00
CA GLY A 140 -15.30 29.36 -6.70
C GLY A 140 -14.25 30.01 -5.78
N GLU A 141 -14.28 29.75 -4.48
CA GLU A 141 -13.27 30.19 -3.52
C GLU A 141 -12.41 29.02 -3.06
N GLU A 142 -11.10 29.21 -3.05
CA GLU A 142 -10.16 28.21 -2.52
C GLU A 142 -10.18 28.22 -0.98
N THR A 143 -10.30 27.04 -0.39
CA THR A 143 -10.28 26.79 1.05
C THR A 143 -9.25 25.72 1.36
N SER A 144 -8.45 25.94 2.41
CA SER A 144 -7.51 24.96 2.94
C SER A 144 -8.26 23.91 3.80
N VAL A 145 -7.98 22.64 3.57
CA VAL A 145 -8.59 21.50 4.27
C VAL A 145 -7.51 20.56 4.80
N SER A 146 -7.63 20.19 6.08
CA SER A 146 -6.73 19.24 6.72
C SER A 146 -7.25 17.80 6.65
N ASN A 147 -6.34 16.84 6.46
CA ASN A 147 -6.59 15.41 6.65
C ASN A 147 -5.64 14.78 7.68
N MET A 148 -5.09 15.58 8.59
CA MET A 148 -4.16 15.07 9.59
C MET A 148 -4.35 15.65 10.99
N GLN A 149 -3.78 14.96 11.96
CA GLN A 149 -3.63 15.42 13.33
C GLN A 149 -2.18 15.28 13.78
N ASP A 150 -1.59 16.38 14.22
CA ASP A 150 -0.19 16.41 14.67
C ASP A 150 -0.02 15.75 16.05
N GLY A 151 1.22 15.36 16.36
CA GLY A 151 1.61 14.78 17.63
C GLY A 151 2.99 14.11 17.59
N ALA A 152 3.35 13.46 18.69
CA ALA A 152 4.66 12.82 18.87
C ALA A 152 4.58 11.31 19.13
N GLY A 153 3.39 10.71 19.03
CA GLY A 153 3.18 9.28 19.20
C GLY A 153 3.41 8.48 17.91
N PRO A 154 3.33 7.14 17.99
CA PRO A 154 3.32 6.29 16.80
C PRO A 154 2.17 6.69 15.87
N SER A 155 2.44 6.71 14.58
CA SER A 155 1.44 7.12 13.59
C SER A 155 0.32 6.07 13.46
N TRP A 156 -0.93 6.51 13.40
CA TRP A 156 -2.09 5.68 13.05
C TRP A 156 -2.90 6.34 11.95
N PHE A 157 -3.60 5.52 11.16
CA PHE A 157 -4.28 5.97 9.94
C PHE A 157 -5.71 5.48 9.90
N LEU A 158 -6.64 6.37 9.56
CA LEU A 158 -8.04 6.03 9.34
C LEU A 158 -8.34 6.16 7.85
N LEU A 159 -8.77 5.06 7.23
CA LEU A 159 -8.93 4.96 5.79
C LEU A 159 -10.39 4.70 5.40
N CYS A 160 -10.78 5.23 4.25
CA CYS A 160 -11.99 4.87 3.53
C CYS A 160 -11.63 3.99 2.33
N THR A 161 -11.86 2.68 2.47
CA THR A 161 -11.55 1.65 1.46
C THR A 161 -12.82 1.03 0.86
N SER A 162 -13.96 1.71 1.04
CA SER A 162 -15.26 1.32 0.50
C SER A 162 -15.65 2.08 -0.78
N LYS A 163 -14.76 2.93 -1.28
CA LYS A 163 -14.94 3.71 -2.51
C LYS A 163 -14.38 2.96 -3.71
N ALA A 164 -14.60 3.51 -4.90
CA ALA A 164 -14.10 2.93 -6.15
C ALA A 164 -12.57 2.91 -6.26
N LEU A 165 -11.89 3.71 -5.44
CA LEU A 165 -10.45 3.75 -5.32
C LEU A 165 -10.08 3.69 -3.84
N ASN A 166 -8.95 3.07 -3.56
CA ASN A 166 -8.30 3.08 -2.26
C ASN A 166 -7.34 4.27 -2.13
N PRO A 167 -6.99 4.72 -0.92
CA PRO A 167 -6.15 5.93 -0.70
C PRO A 167 -4.73 5.81 -1.23
N ILE A 168 -4.22 4.58 -1.34
CA ILE A 168 -2.93 4.27 -1.93
C ILE A 168 -3.18 3.48 -3.22
N PHE A 169 -2.24 3.50 -4.15
CA PHE A 169 -2.21 2.52 -5.22
C PHE A 169 -0.84 1.89 -5.33
N TYR A 170 -0.82 0.64 -5.78
CA TYR A 170 0.38 -0.08 -6.15
C TYR A 170 0.44 -0.17 -7.68
N GLN A 171 1.38 0.57 -8.26
CA GLN A 171 1.66 0.54 -9.68
C GLN A 171 2.54 -0.69 -9.97
N ASN A 172 1.93 -1.75 -10.50
CA ASN A 172 2.62 -2.98 -10.85
C ASN A 172 3.08 -2.95 -12.31
N ARG A 173 4.39 -3.12 -12.55
CA ARG A 173 4.96 -3.14 -13.91
C ARG A 173 5.42 -4.53 -14.34
N GLU A 174 5.92 -5.31 -13.40
CA GLU A 174 6.48 -6.64 -13.64
C GLU A 174 6.45 -7.44 -12.33
N ASP A 175 5.65 -8.50 -12.32
CA ASP A 175 5.59 -9.45 -11.22
C ASP A 175 6.91 -10.23 -11.10
N PRO A 176 7.27 -10.65 -9.88
CA PRO A 176 8.44 -11.49 -9.66
C PRO A 176 8.29 -12.87 -10.32
N GLU A 177 9.27 -13.22 -11.15
CA GLU A 177 9.45 -14.55 -11.72
C GLU A 177 10.83 -15.09 -11.34
N LEU A 178 10.89 -16.34 -10.88
CA LEU A 178 12.15 -17.02 -10.63
C LEU A 178 12.80 -17.43 -11.96
N VAL A 179 13.98 -16.89 -12.23
CA VAL A 179 14.84 -17.23 -13.37
C VAL A 179 16.16 -17.80 -12.90
N SER A 180 16.87 -18.53 -13.77
CA SER A 180 18.17 -19.13 -13.40
C SER A 180 19.25 -19.00 -14.47
N GLN A 181 20.51 -19.01 -14.02
CA GLN A 181 21.69 -19.22 -14.86
C GLN A 181 22.44 -20.44 -14.35
N GLU A 182 22.42 -21.52 -15.14
CA GLU A 182 22.87 -22.84 -14.67
C GLU A 182 23.93 -23.50 -15.57
N ASP A 183 24.24 -22.90 -16.71
CA ASP A 183 25.12 -23.48 -17.72
C ASP A 183 26.47 -22.74 -17.78
N ALA A 184 27.55 -23.45 -17.45
CA ALA A 184 28.92 -22.93 -17.49
C ALA A 184 29.39 -22.52 -18.90
N LYS A 185 28.74 -23.00 -19.96
CA LYS A 185 29.09 -22.62 -21.34
C LYS A 185 28.52 -21.26 -21.74
N SER A 186 27.44 -20.83 -21.09
CA SER A 186 26.71 -19.60 -21.42
C SER A 186 26.67 -18.58 -20.29
N SER A 187 27.00 -18.97 -19.06
CA SER A 187 27.12 -18.08 -17.90
C SER A 187 28.58 -17.90 -17.48
N HIS A 188 29.04 -16.65 -17.52
CA HIS A 188 30.35 -16.26 -17.00
C HIS A 188 30.48 -16.57 -15.49
N HIS A 189 29.42 -16.34 -14.71
CA HIS A 189 29.43 -16.60 -13.26
C HIS A 189 29.59 -18.08 -12.97
N VAL A 190 28.79 -18.93 -13.62
CA VAL A 190 28.88 -20.38 -13.44
C VAL A 190 30.28 -20.89 -13.82
N PHE A 191 30.87 -20.36 -14.88
CA PHE A 191 32.23 -20.73 -15.29
C PHE A 191 33.31 -20.31 -14.28
N MET A 192 33.19 -19.09 -13.73
CA MET A 192 34.23 -18.52 -12.85
C MET A 192 34.11 -18.94 -11.40
N GLN A 193 32.88 -19.12 -10.90
CA GLN A 193 32.58 -19.31 -9.46
C GLN A 193 32.04 -20.70 -9.13
N ASP A 194 31.71 -21.51 -10.14
CA ASP A 194 31.11 -22.84 -9.98
C ASP A 194 29.82 -22.86 -9.13
N GLU A 195 29.03 -21.79 -9.27
CA GLU A 195 27.73 -21.58 -8.64
C GLU A 195 26.65 -21.40 -9.70
N LEU A 196 25.47 -21.98 -9.44
CA LEU A 196 24.25 -21.77 -10.21
C LEU A 196 23.46 -20.62 -9.57
N LEU A 197 22.99 -19.67 -10.37
CA LEU A 197 22.27 -18.51 -9.89
C LEU A 197 20.77 -18.68 -10.09
N TYR A 198 19.99 -18.30 -9.09
CA TYR A 198 18.54 -18.26 -9.13
C TYR A 198 18.07 -16.89 -8.64
N GLY A 199 17.52 -16.07 -9.52
CA GLY A 199 17.12 -14.71 -9.22
C GLY A 199 15.63 -14.49 -9.43
N ALA A 200 15.04 -13.63 -8.61
CA ALA A 200 13.74 -13.03 -8.88
C ALA A 200 13.93 -11.52 -9.00
N ARG A 201 13.23 -10.91 -9.96
CA ARG A 201 13.19 -9.46 -10.13
C ARG A 201 11.75 -9.00 -10.23
N SER A 202 11.45 -7.84 -9.67
CA SER A 202 10.13 -7.20 -9.83
C SER A 202 10.28 -5.73 -10.16
N ARG A 203 9.20 -5.15 -10.68
CA ARG A 203 9.12 -3.71 -10.95
C ARG A 203 7.77 -3.19 -10.53
N GLY A 204 7.80 -2.15 -9.72
CA GLY A 204 6.60 -1.45 -9.28
C GLY A 204 6.94 -0.30 -8.36
N VAL A 205 5.92 0.43 -7.95
CA VAL A 205 6.02 1.52 -6.99
C VAL A 205 4.66 1.77 -6.36
N ALA A 206 4.62 2.12 -5.07
CA ALA A 206 3.39 2.58 -4.43
C ALA A 206 3.32 4.12 -4.48
N GLY A 207 2.10 4.66 -4.49
CA GLY A 207 1.85 6.10 -4.52
C GLY A 207 0.45 6.48 -4.03
N TYR A 208 0.17 7.78 -3.99
CA TYR A 208 -1.01 8.36 -3.37
C TYR A 208 -2.14 8.60 -4.38
N SER A 209 -3.37 8.20 -4.03
CA SER A 209 -4.58 8.61 -4.74
C SER A 209 -5.19 9.89 -4.11
N TYR A 210 -6.48 9.87 -3.80
CA TYR A 210 -7.21 10.94 -3.14
C TYR A 210 -6.91 11.00 -1.65
N TRP A 211 -6.28 12.10 -1.20
CA TRP A 211 -5.99 12.38 0.21
C TRP A 211 -7.26 12.41 1.07
N GLN A 212 -8.43 12.73 0.49
CA GLN A 212 -9.72 12.74 1.17
C GLN A 212 -10.10 11.36 1.74
N LEU A 213 -9.54 10.28 1.17
CA LEU A 213 -9.83 8.90 1.57
C LEU A 213 -8.99 8.42 2.75
N ALA A 214 -8.02 9.22 3.22
CA ALA A 214 -7.17 8.88 4.35
C ALA A 214 -7.08 10.03 5.36
N PHE A 215 -6.95 9.67 6.63
CA PHE A 215 -6.60 10.60 7.69
C PHE A 215 -5.41 10.04 8.47
N GLY A 216 -4.34 10.82 8.60
CA GLY A 216 -3.12 10.44 9.31
C GLY A 216 -3.00 11.15 10.64
N SER A 217 -2.65 10.44 11.72
CA SER A 217 -2.49 11.06 13.03
C SER A 217 -1.25 10.58 13.76
N LYS A 218 -0.53 11.53 14.37
CA LYS A 218 0.56 11.29 15.32
C LYS A 218 0.15 11.64 16.76
N ALA A 219 -1.10 12.04 16.98
CA ALA A 219 -1.66 12.22 18.31
C ALA A 219 -1.90 10.85 18.99
N PRO A 220 -2.00 10.80 20.33
CA PRO A 220 -2.35 9.56 21.02
C PRO A 220 -3.64 8.92 20.47
N LEU A 221 -3.64 7.61 20.23
CA LEU A 221 -4.82 6.90 19.76
C LEU A 221 -5.83 6.77 20.91
N THR A 222 -6.81 7.67 20.94
CA THR A 222 -7.88 7.69 21.94
C THR A 222 -9.25 7.70 21.27
N ALA A 223 -10.30 7.30 21.99
CA ALA A 223 -11.67 7.34 21.47
C ALA A 223 -12.10 8.75 21.02
N GLU A 224 -11.56 9.80 21.63
CA GLU A 224 -11.78 11.20 21.26
C GLU A 224 -11.10 11.54 19.93
N ASN A 225 -9.79 11.25 19.81
CA ASN A 225 -9.03 11.53 18.59
C ASN A 225 -9.54 10.69 17.40
N PHE A 226 -9.88 9.41 17.61
CA PHE A 226 -10.52 8.58 16.59
C PHE A 226 -11.85 9.19 16.10
N LYS A 227 -12.70 9.67 17.03
CA LYS A 227 -13.97 10.30 16.67
C LYS A 227 -13.75 11.60 15.90
N ALA A 228 -12.77 12.42 16.31
CA ALA A 228 -12.41 13.65 15.62
C ALA A 228 -11.95 13.37 14.18
N ALA A 229 -11.03 12.42 13.99
CA ALA A 229 -10.56 11.99 12.67
C ALA A 229 -11.71 11.48 11.78
N ARG A 230 -12.58 10.62 12.34
CA ARG A 230 -13.76 10.11 11.63
C ARG A 230 -14.71 11.24 11.20
N THR A 231 -14.97 12.19 12.10
CA THR A 231 -15.82 13.34 11.78
C THR A 231 -15.19 14.21 10.71
N ALA A 232 -13.88 14.49 10.79
CA ALA A 232 -13.16 15.26 9.79
C ALA A 232 -13.34 14.66 8.38
N MET A 233 -13.07 13.35 8.24
CA MET A 233 -13.25 12.65 6.95
C MET A 233 -14.70 12.64 6.45
N SER A 234 -15.67 12.38 7.33
CA SER A 234 -17.08 12.32 6.95
C SER A 234 -17.73 13.67 6.68
N SER A 235 -17.08 14.76 7.05
CA SER A 235 -17.51 16.13 6.78
C SER A 235 -16.88 16.74 5.53
N LEU A 236 -15.99 16.03 4.84
CA LEU A 236 -15.36 16.52 3.62
C LEU A 236 -16.39 16.79 2.51
N VAL A 237 -16.21 17.94 1.88
CA VAL A 237 -16.99 18.39 0.72
C VAL A 237 -16.07 18.53 -0.49
N GLY A 238 -16.62 18.27 -1.67
CA GLY A 238 -15.97 18.56 -2.94
C GLY A 238 -16.43 19.89 -3.51
N ASP A 239 -16.28 20.03 -4.83
CA ASP A 239 -16.74 21.20 -5.58
C ASP A 239 -18.22 21.53 -5.29
N GLN A 240 -18.53 22.83 -5.24
CA GLN A 240 -19.85 23.39 -4.90
C GLN A 240 -20.40 22.96 -3.53
N GLY A 241 -19.51 22.66 -2.56
CA GLY A 241 -19.89 22.33 -1.19
C GLY A 241 -20.60 20.99 -1.03
N ARG A 242 -20.53 20.11 -2.05
CA ARG A 242 -21.22 18.81 -2.02
C ARG A 242 -20.50 17.83 -1.11
N PRO A 243 -21.19 17.17 -0.15
CA PRO A 243 -20.59 16.09 0.64
C PRO A 243 -20.05 14.96 -0.24
N LEU A 244 -18.81 14.53 0.03
CA LEU A 244 -18.16 13.42 -0.70
C LEU A 244 -18.69 12.03 -0.28
N GLY A 245 -19.50 11.98 0.78
CA GLY A 245 -20.07 10.75 1.32
C GLY A 245 -19.01 9.76 1.81
N ILE A 246 -17.87 10.26 2.29
CA ILE A 246 -16.76 9.45 2.77
C ILE A 246 -17.11 8.93 4.16
N VAL A 247 -17.02 7.60 4.32
CA VAL A 247 -17.26 6.93 5.59
C VAL A 247 -16.06 6.04 5.82
N PRO A 248 -15.11 6.44 6.69
CA PRO A 248 -13.94 5.61 6.93
C PRO A 248 -14.37 4.27 7.54
N ASN A 249 -13.64 3.22 7.25
CA ASN A 249 -14.03 1.85 7.64
C ASN A 249 -12.84 1.00 8.08
N LEU A 250 -11.60 1.51 7.98
CA LEU A 250 -10.40 0.75 8.31
C LEU A 250 -9.44 1.61 9.13
N LEU A 251 -9.12 1.17 10.33
CA LEU A 251 -8.15 1.78 11.25
C LEU A 251 -6.85 0.98 11.16
N VAL A 252 -5.83 1.55 10.53
CA VAL A 252 -4.52 0.93 10.32
C VAL A 252 -3.57 1.41 11.41
N VAL A 253 -2.94 0.45 12.11
CA VAL A 253 -2.10 0.74 13.27
C VAL A 253 -0.80 -0.08 13.28
N PRO A 254 0.28 0.43 13.89
CA PRO A 254 1.45 -0.38 14.23
C PRO A 254 1.13 -1.33 15.39
N PRO A 255 1.96 -2.37 15.62
CA PRO A 255 1.73 -3.33 16.71
C PRO A 255 1.60 -2.68 18.09
N ALA A 256 2.29 -1.55 18.31
CA ALA A 256 2.27 -0.82 19.58
C ALA A 256 0.90 -0.20 19.94
N LEU A 257 -0.01 -0.07 18.97
CA LEU A 257 -1.32 0.56 19.14
C LEU A 257 -2.49 -0.42 18.90
N GLU A 258 -2.21 -1.72 18.77
CA GLU A 258 -3.25 -2.72 18.47
C GLU A 258 -4.30 -2.81 19.58
N ASP A 259 -3.86 -2.94 20.84
CA ASP A 259 -4.77 -3.04 21.99
C ASP A 259 -5.63 -1.77 22.14
N ASP A 260 -5.03 -0.59 21.97
CA ASP A 260 -5.74 0.69 22.01
C ASP A 260 -6.80 0.78 20.88
N ALA A 261 -6.47 0.33 19.67
CA ALA A 261 -7.39 0.30 18.55
C ALA A 261 -8.57 -0.65 18.82
N ASP A 262 -8.29 -1.84 19.34
CA ASP A 262 -9.29 -2.86 19.64
C ASP A 262 -10.25 -2.40 20.74
N GLU A 263 -9.75 -1.75 21.79
CA GLU A 263 -10.59 -1.15 22.82
C GLU A 263 -11.53 -0.08 22.24
N ILE A 264 -11.04 0.74 21.30
CA ILE A 264 -11.84 1.80 20.68
C ILE A 264 -12.95 1.26 19.79
N VAL A 265 -12.71 0.25 18.94
CA VAL A 265 -13.69 -0.15 17.89
C VAL A 265 -14.23 -1.57 18.00
N LYS A 266 -13.59 -2.49 18.74
CA LYS A 266 -14.03 -3.89 18.86
C LYS A 266 -14.76 -4.21 20.16
N VAL A 267 -14.59 -3.42 21.21
CA VAL A 267 -15.26 -3.68 22.50
C VAL A 267 -16.67 -3.07 22.54
N LYS A 268 -17.66 -3.83 23.02
CA LYS A 268 -19.08 -3.38 23.11
C LYS A 268 -19.38 -2.46 24.30
N ARG A 269 -18.62 -2.62 25.38
CA ARG A 269 -18.81 -1.91 26.65
C ARG A 269 -17.47 -1.37 27.12
N THR A 270 -17.39 -0.06 27.34
CA THR A 270 -16.22 0.57 27.96
C THR A 270 -15.99 0.05 29.38
N ASP A 271 -14.80 0.23 29.93
CA ASP A 271 -14.43 -0.12 31.32
C ASP A 271 -15.41 0.42 32.39
N GLY A 272 -16.11 1.52 32.11
CA GLY A 272 -17.15 2.07 32.97
C GLY A 272 -18.53 1.43 32.85
N GLY A 273 -18.66 0.32 32.10
CA GLY A 273 -19.93 -0.39 31.85
C GLY A 273 -20.88 0.27 30.85
N LYS A 274 -20.50 1.43 30.27
CA LYS A 274 -21.30 2.14 29.26
C LYS A 274 -21.11 1.52 27.88
N ASP A 275 -22.13 1.62 27.03
CA ASP A 275 -22.05 1.19 25.64
C ASP A 275 -20.95 1.98 24.91
N ASN A 276 -20.09 1.27 24.20
CA ASN A 276 -19.09 1.89 23.36
C ASN A 276 -19.73 2.39 22.07
N THR A 277 -19.82 3.71 21.93
CA THR A 277 -20.41 4.34 20.73
C THR A 277 -19.58 4.16 19.46
N ASN A 278 -18.33 3.71 19.56
CA ASN A 278 -17.43 3.45 18.43
C ASN A 278 -17.39 1.98 18.00
N PHE A 279 -18.06 1.10 18.74
CA PHE A 279 -18.14 -0.33 18.41
C PHE A 279 -18.60 -0.54 16.95
N GLY A 280 -17.77 -1.22 16.16
CA GLY A 280 -18.05 -1.58 14.76
C GLY A 280 -17.97 -0.41 13.76
N LYS A 281 -17.43 0.75 14.12
CA LYS A 281 -17.29 1.89 13.19
C LYS A 281 -16.12 1.75 12.21
N ALA A 282 -15.13 0.93 12.53
CA ALA A 282 -14.01 0.59 11.67
C ALA A 282 -13.50 -0.81 12.03
N GLU A 283 -12.92 -1.50 11.06
CA GLU A 283 -12.10 -2.69 11.28
C GLU A 283 -10.69 -2.26 11.67
N VAL A 284 -10.01 -3.05 12.51
CA VAL A 284 -8.61 -2.80 12.87
C VAL A 284 -7.71 -3.63 11.98
N LEU A 285 -6.78 -2.96 11.31
CA LEU A 285 -5.68 -3.56 10.57
C LEU A 285 -4.37 -3.23 11.27
N MET A 286 -3.95 -4.10 12.19
CA MET A 286 -2.60 -4.06 12.73
C MET A 286 -1.64 -4.59 11.67
N THR A 287 -0.54 -3.88 11.42
CA THR A 287 0.50 -4.32 10.48
C THR A 287 1.90 -4.13 11.04
N PRO A 288 2.77 -5.17 11.01
CA PRO A 288 4.15 -5.03 11.45
C PRO A 288 4.98 -4.12 10.54
N TRP A 289 4.52 -3.86 9.31
CA TRP A 289 5.18 -2.98 8.35
C TRP A 289 5.20 -1.51 8.79
N LEU A 290 4.39 -1.14 9.79
CA LEU A 290 4.41 0.18 10.43
C LEU A 290 5.21 0.22 11.73
N ALA A 291 5.83 -0.87 12.18
CA ALA A 291 6.52 -0.93 13.47
C ALA A 291 7.79 -0.05 13.55
N ALA A 292 8.36 0.35 12.41
CA ALA A 292 9.58 1.16 12.32
C ALA A 292 9.32 2.62 11.90
N ALA A 293 8.05 3.02 11.75
CA ALA A 293 7.62 4.32 11.23
C ALA A 293 7.28 5.34 12.35
#